data_AF-A0A0M9ED52-F1
#
_entry.id   AF-A0A0M9ED52-F1
#
_cell.length_a   1.000
_cell.length_b   1.000
_cell.length_c   1.000
_cell.angle_alpha   90.00
_cell.angle_beta   90.00
_cell.angle_gamma   90.00
#
_symmetry.space_group_name_H-M   'P 1'
#
loop_
_entity.id
_entity.type
_entity.pdbx_description
1 polymer ?
#
loop_
_entity_poly.entity_id
_entity_poly.type
_entity_poly.pdbx_seq_one_letter_code
_entity_poly.pdbx_strand_id
1 'polypeptide(L)' 'KKKKLVKKTKESTVLDRVFKVIKRSRKGATVEKIQEATQLDKKQISNSLYKLTKKNMVKTISRGLYVPVED' A
#
# COMPACT_ATOMS: atom_id res chain seq x y z
N LYS A 1 15.58 9.86 -21.10
CA LYS A 1 14.46 10.66 -20.52
C LYS A 1 13.99 10.00 -19.22
N LYS A 2 14.49 10.42 -18.05
CA LYS A 2 14.03 9.91 -16.74
C LYS A 2 12.82 10.73 -16.28
N LYS A 3 11.61 10.14 -16.29
CA LYS A 3 10.39 10.77 -15.77
C LYS A 3 10.52 10.91 -14.24
N LYS A 4 10.99 12.07 -13.79
CA LYS A 4 10.90 12.49 -12.38
C LYS A 4 9.41 12.73 -12.08
N LEU A 5 8.77 11.76 -11.41
CA LEU A 5 7.39 11.92 -10.93
C LEU A 5 7.35 13.09 -9.95
N VAL A 6 6.69 14.18 -10.37
CA VAL A 6 6.49 15.38 -9.57
C VAL A 6 5.65 15.02 -8.35
N LYS A 7 6.20 15.19 -7.14
CA LYS A 7 5.49 15.06 -5.86
C LYS A 7 4.43 16.16 -5.78
N LYS A 8 3.22 15.84 -6.27
CA LYS A 8 2.03 16.63 -5.97
C LYS A 8 1.73 16.40 -4.48
N THR A 9 1.81 17.45 -3.67
CA THR A 9 1.29 17.50 -2.29
C THR A 9 -0.23 17.37 -2.35
N LYS A 10 -0.70 16.18 -2.73
CA LYS A 10 -2.07 15.74 -2.52
C LYS A 10 -2.14 15.28 -1.07
N GLU A 11 -3.11 15.80 -0.34
CA GLU A 11 -3.74 15.13 0.79
C GLU A 11 -3.60 13.61 0.61
N SER A 12 -2.88 12.95 1.52
CA SER A 12 -2.54 11.54 1.33
C SER A 12 -3.83 10.72 1.31
N THR A 13 -4.19 10.17 0.16
CA THR A 13 -5.41 9.38 0.04
C THR A 13 -5.32 8.11 0.89
N VAL A 14 -6.46 7.49 1.18
CA VAL A 14 -6.51 6.17 1.87
C VAL A 14 -5.57 5.17 1.19
N LEU A 15 -5.53 5.16 -0.14
CA LEU A 15 -4.66 4.30 -0.94
C LEU A 15 -3.17 4.62 -0.70
N ASP A 16 -2.80 5.91 -0.67
CA ASP A 16 -1.42 6.35 -0.41
C ASP A 16 -0.97 5.97 1.01
N ARG A 17 -1.85 6.10 2.01
CA ARG A 17 -1.55 5.73 3.40
C ARG A 17 -1.25 4.24 3.51
N VAL A 18 -2.10 3.39 2.93
CA VAL A 18 -1.91 1.93 2.91
C VAL A 18 -0.61 1.55 2.18
N PHE A 19 -0.39 2.11 0.99
CA PHE A 19 0.83 1.82 0.21
C PHE A 19 2.10 2.24 0.94
N LYS A 20 2.08 3.39 1.64
CA LYS A 20 3.23 3.89 2.40
C LYS A 20 3.61 2.94 3.54
N VAL A 21 2.64 2.33 4.22
CA VAL A 21 2.90 1.32 5.26
C VAL A 21 3.54 0.07 4.66
N ILE A 22 2.98 -0.45 3.57
CA ILE A 22 3.50 -1.64 2.87
C ILE A 22 4.93 -1.38 2.38
N LYS A 23 5.17 -0.24 1.73
CA LYS A 23 6.48 0.15 1.19
C LYS A 23 7.56 0.28 2.27
N ARG A 24 7.20 0.69 3.48
CA ARG A 24 8.15 0.81 4.61
C ARG A 24 8.45 -0.53 5.29
N SER A 25 7.66 -1.57 5.01
CA SER A 25 7.84 -2.87 5.65
C SER A 25 8.74 -3.78 4.81
N ARG A 26 9.97 -4.02 5.29
CA ARG A 26 10.93 -4.92 4.61
C ARG A 26 10.44 -6.36 4.48
N LYS A 27 9.57 -6.82 5.38
CA LYS A 27 9.00 -8.18 5.38
C LYS A 27 7.58 -8.25 4.80
N GLY A 28 7.07 -7.14 4.28
CA GLY A 28 5.65 -6.98 3.95
C GLY A 28 4.77 -6.62 5.14
N ALA A 29 3.53 -6.27 4.88
CA ALA A 29 2.57 -5.85 5.89
C ALA A 29 1.31 -6.71 5.84
N THR A 30 0.79 -7.04 7.03
CA THR A 30 -0.51 -7.69 7.20
C THR A 30 -1.63 -6.66 7.28
N VAL A 31 -2.88 -7.11 7.11
CA VAL A 31 -4.06 -6.24 7.27
C VAL A 31 -4.08 -5.60 8.67
N GLU A 32 -3.76 -6.36 9.71
CA GLU A 32 -3.69 -5.88 11.10
C GLU A 32 -2.61 -4.79 11.25
N LYS A 33 -1.41 -5.03 10.72
CA LYS A 33 -0.32 -4.04 10.77
C LYS A 33 -0.65 -2.76 10.01
N ILE A 34 -1.36 -2.88 8.88
CA ILE A 34 -1.85 -1.72 8.12
C ILE A 34 -2.91 -0.99 8.94
N GLN A 35 -3.82 -1.71 9.59
CA GLN A 35 -4.87 -1.15 10.43
C GLN A 35 -4.29 -0.37 11.60
N GLU A 36 -3.35 -0.94 12.35
CA GLU A 36 -2.66 -0.28 13.47
C GLU A 36 -1.96 1.02 13.03
N ALA A 37 -1.26 0.99 11.89
CA ALA A 37 -0.49 2.13 11.41
C ALA A 37 -1.34 3.23 10.74
N THR A 38 -2.54 2.90 10.26
CA THR A 38 -3.37 3.85 9.50
C THR A 38 -4.68 4.22 10.18
N GLN A 39 -5.10 3.48 11.21
CA GLN A 39 -6.40 3.60 11.88
C GLN A 39 -7.59 3.51 10.89
N LEU A 40 -7.40 2.82 9.77
CA LEU A 40 -8.42 2.59 8.77
C LEU A 40 -9.25 1.34 9.11
N ASP A 41 -10.50 1.33 8.67
CA ASP A 41 -11.32 0.13 8.78
C ASP A 41 -10.87 -0.97 7.80
N LYS A 42 -11.15 -2.23 8.15
CA LYS A 42 -10.83 -3.41 7.33
C LYS A 42 -11.37 -3.29 5.91
N LYS A 43 -12.56 -2.71 5.70
CA LYS A 43 -13.14 -2.50 4.36
C LYS A 43 -12.30 -1.53 3.52
N GLN A 44 -11.83 -0.44 4.12
CA GLN A 44 -10.98 0.54 3.44
C GLN A 44 -9.63 -0.06 3.07
N ILE A 45 -9.06 -0.88 3.95
CA ILE A 45 -7.81 -1.59 3.72
C ILE A 45 -7.98 -2.60 2.57
N SER A 46 -9.00 -3.46 2.62
CA SER A 46 -9.28 -4.44 1.56
C SER A 46 -9.49 -3.79 0.19
N ASN A 47 -10.26 -2.69 0.13
CA ASN A 47 -10.45 -1.95 -1.12
C ASN A 47 -9.16 -1.32 -1.64
N SER A 48 -8.31 -0.83 -0.74
CA SER A 48 -7.02 -0.25 -1.10
C SER A 48 -6.04 -1.31 -1.59
N LEU A 49 -5.96 -2.46 -0.90
CA LEU A 49 -5.16 -3.60 -1.30
C LEU A 49 -5.59 -4.12 -2.67
N TYR A 50 -6.89 -4.30 -2.90
CA TYR A 50 -7.41 -4.68 -4.23
C TYR A 50 -6.95 -3.72 -5.33
N LYS A 51 -7.10 -2.40 -5.10
CA LYS A 51 -6.68 -1.38 -6.07
C LYS A 51 -5.17 -1.35 -6.28
N LEU A 52 -4.37 -1.53 -5.23
CA LEU A 52 -2.90 -1.55 -5.31
C LEU A 52 -2.39 -2.78 -6.05
N THR A 53 -2.97 -3.96 -5.78
CA THR A 53 -2.66 -5.20 -6.49
C THR A 53 -3.04 -5.08 -7.97
N LYS A 54 -4.24 -4.57 -8.27
CA LYS A 54 -4.67 -4.34 -9.67
C LYS A 54 -3.75 -3.38 -10.44
N LYS A 55 -3.11 -2.45 -9.74
CA LYS A 55 -2.13 -1.51 -10.30
C LYS A 55 -0.69 -2.05 -10.33
N ASN A 56 -0.48 -3.32 -9.97
CA ASN A 56 0.86 -3.92 -9.82
C ASN A 56 1.79 -3.14 -8.87
N MET A 57 1.26 -2.43 -7.89
CA MET A 57 2.06 -1.68 -6.92
C MET A 57 2.47 -2.55 -5.72
N VAL A 58 1.65 -3.56 -5.40
CA VAL A 58 1.90 -4.52 -4.32
C VAL A 58 1.57 -5.92 -4.81
N LYS A 59 2.24 -6.92 -4.25
CA LYS A 59 1.98 -8.34 -4.49
C LYS A 59 1.68 -9.05 -3.18
N THR A 60 0.86 -10.09 -3.26
CA THR A 60 0.53 -10.96 -2.13
C THR A 60 1.55 -12.10 -2.10
N ILE A 61 2.29 -12.26 -1.00
CA ILE A 61 3.23 -13.37 -0.82
C ILE A 61 2.52 -14.60 -0.26
N SER A 62 1.64 -14.37 0.72
CA SER A 62 0.79 -15.39 1.34
C SER A 62 -0.53 -14.75 1.78
N ARG A 63 -1.50 -15.55 2.22
CA ARG A 63 -2.83 -15.05 2.60
C ARG A 63 -2.71 -13.93 3.65
N GLY A 64 -3.04 -12.71 3.24
CA GLY A 64 -2.99 -11.53 4.10
C GLY A 64 -1.63 -10.86 4.26
N LEU A 65 -0.58 -11.30 3.54
CA LEU A 65 0.76 -10.70 3.58
C LEU A 65 1.10 -10.01 2.25
N TYR A 66 1.31 -8.70 2.29
CA TYR A 66 1.52 -7.87 1.11
C TYR A 66 2.90 -7.20 1.12
N VAL A 67 3.61 -7.22 -0.01
CA VAL A 67 4.91 -6.55 -0.20
C VAL A 67 4.81 -5.59 -1.40
N PRO A 68 5.61 -4.51 -1.45
CA PRO A 68 5.69 -3.70 -2.65
C PRO A 68 6.22 -4.53 -3.83
N VAL A 69 5.72 -4.26 -5.03
CA VAL A 69 6.42 -4.68 -6.26
C VAL A 69 7.51 -3.64 -6.46
N GLU A 70 8.77 -4.08 -6.35
CA GLU A 70 9.90 -3.25 -6.75
C GLU A 70 10.03 -3.34 -8.28
N ASP A 71 10.19 -2.18 -8.93
CA ASP A 71 10.58 -2.07 -10.35
C ASP A 71 11.98 -2.66 -10.57
#